data_AF-A0A8A3S4C5-F1
#
_entry.id   AF-A0A8A3S4C5-F1
#
_cell.length_a   1.000
_cell.length_b   1.000
_cell.length_c   1.000
_cell.angle_alpha   90.00
_cell.angle_beta   90.00
_cell.angle_gamma   90.00
#
_symmetry.space_group_name_H-M   'P 1'
#
loop_
_entity.id
_entity.type
_entity.pdbx_description
1 polymer ?
#
loop_
_entity_poly.entity_id
_entity_poly.type
_entity_poly.pdbx_seq_one_letter_code
_entity_poly.pdbx_strand_id
1 'polypeptide(L)'
;MAKDDFFRKELVAELRRIELMMKRAETIEKKIYYFSAAYGITGRTLRYSFAEDYLLADFVLNTSYNGLMERFKRLRSGDATVELEPVHFERIQDGLRMLADAFESETSILAPLEQILTAMYATTGPGNYLREKGQLNL
;
A
#
# COMPACT_ATOMS: atom_id res chain seq x y z
N MET A 1 -13.26 3.56 23.43
CA MET A 1 -12.86 2.15 23.65
C MET A 1 -13.67 1.17 22.80
N ALA A 2 -14.95 0.87 23.05
CA ALA A 2 -15.69 -0.12 22.23
C ALA A 2 -15.82 0.26 20.74
N LYS A 3 -16.04 1.55 20.46
CA LYS A 3 -16.09 2.10 19.10
C LYS A 3 -14.73 2.02 18.39
N ASP A 4 -13.67 2.44 19.07
CA ASP A 4 -12.32 2.47 18.50
C ASP A 4 -11.82 1.06 18.19
N ASP A 5 -12.05 0.12 19.11
CA ASP A 5 -11.72 -1.29 18.91
C ASP A 5 -12.52 -1.92 17.76
N PHE A 6 -13.80 -1.54 17.60
CA PHE A 6 -14.60 -1.97 16.46
C PHE A 6 -14.00 -1.50 15.12
N PHE A 7 -13.72 -0.20 14.96
CA PHE A 7 -13.17 0.31 13.70
C PHE A 7 -11.75 -0.17 13.42
N ARG A 8 -10.95 -0.41 14.46
CA ARG A 8 -9.63 -1.04 14.35
C ARG A 8 -9.75 -2.47 13.82
N LYS A 9 -10.66 -3.28 14.38
CA LYS A 9 -10.90 -4.66 13.90
C LYS A 9 -11.40 -4.71 12.46
N GLU A 10 -12.30 -3.81 12.09
CA GLU A 10 -12.76 -3.68 10.69
C GLU A 10 -11.61 -3.30 9.75
N LEU A 11 -10.73 -2.38 10.16
CA LEU A 11 -9.54 -2.01 9.42
C LEU A 11 -8.61 -3.22 9.21
N VAL A 12 -8.28 -3.94 10.29
CA VAL A 12 -7.42 -5.14 10.23
C VAL A 12 -8.00 -6.20 9.30
N ALA A 13 -9.29 -6.50 9.44
CA ALA A 13 -9.96 -7.50 8.61
C ALA A 13 -9.95 -7.13 7.13
N GLU A 14 -10.20 -5.86 6.82
CA GLU A 14 -10.23 -5.39 5.44
C GLU A 14 -8.83 -5.31 4.82
N LEU A 15 -7.79 -4.87 5.55
CA LEU A 15 -6.40 -4.88 5.06
C LEU A 15 -5.95 -6.29 4.70
N ARG A 16 -6.25 -7.29 5.54
CA ARG A 16 -5.98 -8.71 5.25
C ARG A 16 -6.74 -9.19 4.02
N ARG A 17 -8.00 -8.81 3.87
CA ARG A 17 -8.79 -9.14 2.68
C ARG A 17 -8.20 -8.53 1.42
N ILE A 18 -7.80 -7.27 1.47
CA ILE A 18 -7.20 -6.56 0.31
C ILE A 18 -5.91 -7.24 -0.11
N GLU A 19 -5.02 -7.53 0.84
CA GLU A 19 -3.78 -8.27 0.60
C GLU A 19 -4.05 -9.60 -0.14
N LEU A 20 -5.01 -10.38 0.34
CA LEU A 20 -5.39 -11.66 -0.25
C LEU A 20 -5.96 -11.50 -1.67
N MET A 21 -6.80 -10.48 -1.88
CA MET A 21 -7.37 -10.18 -3.19
C MET A 21 -6.31 -9.72 -4.19
N MET A 22 -5.31 -8.94 -3.74
CA MET A 22 -4.16 -8.55 -4.55
C MET A 22 -3.30 -9.76 -4.93
N LYS A 23 -3.07 -10.70 -4.01
CA LYS A 23 -2.33 -11.94 -4.30
C LYS A 23 -3.03 -12.79 -5.37
N ARG A 24 -4.36 -12.92 -5.29
CA ARG A 24 -5.18 -13.69 -6.22
C ARG A 24 -5.42 -13.00 -7.56
N ALA A 25 -5.18 -11.69 -7.65
CA ALA A 25 -5.38 -10.93 -8.87
C ALA A 25 -4.33 -11.30 -9.94
N GLU A 26 -4.81 -11.65 -11.14
CA GLU A 26 -3.99 -12.02 -12.29
C GLU A 26 -3.39 -10.82 -13.03
N THR A 27 -4.05 -9.65 -12.94
CA THR A 27 -3.64 -8.46 -13.69
C THR A 27 -3.19 -7.33 -12.78
N ILE A 28 -2.27 -6.51 -13.27
CA ILE A 28 -1.78 -5.30 -12.59
C ILE A 28 -2.95 -4.35 -12.27
N GLU A 29 -3.87 -4.19 -13.21
CA GLU A 29 -5.08 -3.38 -13.07
C GLU A 29 -5.92 -3.83 -11.87
N LYS A 30 -6.14 -5.14 -11.73
CA LYS A 30 -6.89 -5.70 -10.61
C LYS A 30 -6.14 -5.51 -9.29
N LYS A 31 -4.81 -5.68 -9.27
CA LYS A 31 -3.99 -5.42 -8.07
C LYS A 31 -4.10 -3.97 -7.61
N ILE A 32 -3.96 -3.01 -8.52
CA ILE A 32 -4.09 -1.57 -8.22
C ILE A 32 -5.52 -1.23 -7.77
N TYR A 33 -6.53 -1.82 -8.42
CA TYR A 33 -7.93 -1.66 -8.01
C TYR A 33 -8.16 -2.12 -6.57
N TYR A 34 -7.73 -3.32 -6.19
CA TYR A 34 -7.86 -3.80 -4.81
C TYR A 34 -7.06 -2.95 -3.83
N PHE A 35 -5.86 -2.50 -4.21
CA PHE A 35 -5.05 -1.64 -3.36
C PHE A 35 -5.74 -0.30 -3.03
N SER A 36 -6.57 0.23 -3.94
CA SER A 36 -7.34 1.45 -3.68
C SER A 36 -8.26 1.35 -2.45
N ALA A 37 -8.74 0.13 -2.13
CA ALA A 37 -9.56 -0.08 -0.96
C ALA A 37 -8.80 0.14 0.35
N ALA A 38 -7.46 0.04 0.36
CA ALA A 38 -6.64 0.19 1.56
C ALA A 38 -6.72 1.62 2.12
N TYR A 39 -6.49 2.65 1.30
CA TYR A 39 -6.70 4.03 1.78
C TYR A 39 -8.21 4.31 1.98
N GLY A 40 -9.11 3.64 1.25
CA GLY A 40 -10.55 3.75 1.46
C GLY A 40 -11.01 3.34 2.86
N ILE A 41 -10.56 2.18 3.36
CA ILE A 41 -10.88 1.73 4.72
C ILE A 41 -10.15 2.54 5.78
N THR A 42 -8.89 2.89 5.53
CA THR A 42 -8.09 3.67 6.50
C THR A 42 -8.67 5.06 6.70
N GLY A 43 -9.06 5.74 5.63
CA GLY A 43 -9.75 7.03 5.71
C GLY A 43 -11.14 6.93 6.36
N ARG A 44 -11.84 5.80 6.22
CA ARG A 44 -13.09 5.55 6.97
C ARG A 44 -12.81 5.44 8.47
N THR A 45 -11.84 4.62 8.85
CA THR A 45 -11.44 4.43 10.25
C THR A 45 -11.00 5.75 10.87
N LEU A 46 -10.14 6.52 10.18
CA LEU A 46 -9.68 7.84 10.61
C LEU A 46 -10.82 8.80 10.96
N ARG A 47 -11.90 8.83 10.15
CA ARG A 47 -13.05 9.72 10.39
C ARG A 47 -13.90 9.30 11.59
N TYR A 48 -13.93 8.02 11.95
CA TYR A 48 -14.76 7.51 13.03
C TYR A 48 -14.01 7.24 14.33
N SER A 49 -12.71 6.99 14.25
CA SER A 49 -11.80 6.75 15.37
C SER A 49 -10.45 7.34 15.00
N PHE A 50 -10.23 8.60 15.37
CA PHE A 50 -9.00 9.30 15.01
C PHE A 50 -7.81 8.78 15.83
N ALA A 51 -6.70 8.52 15.14
CA ALA A 51 -5.38 8.31 15.72
C ALA A 51 -4.32 8.76 14.71
N GLU A 52 -3.16 9.21 15.19
CA GLU A 52 -2.05 9.65 14.35
C GLU A 52 -1.58 8.54 13.39
N ASP A 53 -1.58 7.30 13.87
CA ASP A 53 -1.25 6.11 13.08
C ASP A 53 -2.22 5.92 11.89
N TYR A 54 -3.53 6.15 12.09
CA TYR A 54 -4.49 6.06 10.98
C TYR A 54 -4.31 7.20 9.98
N LEU A 55 -3.95 8.40 10.44
CA LEU A 55 -3.66 9.53 9.56
C LEU A 55 -2.42 9.23 8.70
N LEU A 56 -1.35 8.73 9.31
CA LEU A 56 -0.12 8.39 8.61
C LEU A 56 -0.34 7.25 7.60
N ALA A 57 -1.09 6.21 8.00
CA ALA A 57 -1.43 5.12 7.10
C ALA A 57 -2.32 5.59 5.93
N ASP A 58 -3.33 6.42 6.18
CA ASP A 58 -4.18 6.99 5.12
C ASP A 58 -3.36 7.79 4.10
N PHE A 59 -2.46 8.65 4.59
CA PHE A 59 -1.56 9.43 3.75
C PHE A 59 -0.66 8.54 2.88
N VAL A 60 0.08 7.61 3.50
CA VAL A 60 1.02 6.74 2.78
C VAL A 60 0.29 5.84 1.78
N LEU A 61 -0.84 5.24 2.15
CA LEU A 61 -1.61 4.38 1.27
C LEU A 61 -2.20 5.16 0.10
N ASN A 62 -2.72 6.37 0.33
CA ASN A 62 -3.25 7.23 -0.73
C ASN A 62 -2.16 7.69 -1.70
N THR A 63 -1.03 8.16 -1.18
CA THR A 63 0.13 8.55 -2.00
C THR A 63 0.65 7.37 -2.82
N SER A 64 0.75 6.19 -2.20
CA SER A 64 1.23 4.99 -2.88
C SER A 64 0.27 4.53 -3.98
N TYR A 65 -1.04 4.56 -3.73
CA TYR A 65 -2.02 4.24 -4.77
C TYR A 65 -1.94 5.21 -5.96
N ASN A 66 -1.87 6.51 -5.69
CA ASN A 66 -1.80 7.53 -6.74
C ASN A 66 -0.51 7.39 -7.57
N GLY A 67 0.63 7.10 -6.92
CA GLY A 67 1.90 6.86 -7.62
C GLY A 67 1.84 5.64 -8.55
N LEU A 68 1.30 4.52 -8.06
CA LEU A 68 1.10 3.31 -8.89
C LEU A 68 0.14 3.56 -10.06
N MET A 69 -0.96 4.27 -9.80
CA MET A 69 -1.93 4.61 -10.83
C MET A 69 -1.34 5.53 -11.89
N GLU A 70 -0.50 6.50 -11.50
CA GLU A 70 0.23 7.34 -12.44
C GLU A 70 1.20 6.51 -13.30
N ARG A 71 2.00 5.63 -12.67
CA ARG A 71 2.92 4.78 -13.42
C ARG A 71 2.20 3.85 -14.38
N PHE A 72 1.10 3.25 -13.93
CA PHE A 72 0.26 2.42 -14.76
C PHE A 72 -0.30 3.18 -15.98
N LYS A 73 -0.78 4.42 -15.79
CA LYS A 73 -1.23 5.28 -16.90
C LYS A 73 -0.10 5.56 -17.91
N ARG A 74 1.12 5.86 -17.43
CA ARG A 74 2.28 6.10 -18.30
C ARG A 74 2.64 4.88 -19.14
N LEU A 75 2.62 3.68 -18.55
CA LEU A 75 2.81 2.42 -19.27
C LEU A 75 1.75 2.23 -20.36
N ARG A 76 0.47 2.50 -20.05
CA ARG A 76 -0.63 2.42 -21.02
C ARG A 76 -0.52 3.47 -22.14
N SER A 77 0.21 4.56 -21.91
CA SER A 77 0.51 5.60 -22.91
C SER A 77 1.79 5.31 -23.72
N GLY A 78 2.46 4.18 -23.49
CA GLY A 78 3.64 3.75 -24.25
C GLY A 78 5.00 4.13 -23.65
N ASP A 79 5.04 4.78 -22.48
CA ASP A 79 6.29 4.97 -21.74
C ASP A 79 6.65 3.67 -21.03
N ALA A 80 7.59 2.91 -21.59
CA ALA A 80 8.07 1.63 -21.05
C ALA A 80 9.35 1.76 -20.19
N THR A 81 9.79 2.98 -19.86
CA THR A 81 11.08 3.21 -19.19
C THR A 81 11.18 2.56 -17.80
N VAL A 82 10.07 2.54 -17.05
CA VAL A 82 10.00 1.90 -15.73
C VAL A 82 8.87 0.88 -15.73
N GLU A 83 9.20 -0.40 -15.55
CA GLU A 83 8.20 -1.46 -15.57
C GLU A 83 7.52 -1.66 -14.22
N LEU A 84 6.27 -2.16 -14.24
CA LEU A 84 5.57 -2.62 -13.06
C LEU A 84 5.78 -4.14 -12.89
N GLU A 85 6.88 -4.50 -12.26
CA GLU A 85 7.26 -5.89 -11.96
C GLU A 85 6.45 -6.51 -10.81
N PRO A 86 6.33 -7.87 -10.75
CA PRO A 86 5.64 -8.56 -9.67
C PRO A 86 6.15 -8.19 -8.26
N VAL A 87 7.46 -8.02 -8.10
CA VAL A 87 8.09 -7.71 -6.80
C VAL A 87 7.55 -6.43 -6.16
N HIS A 88 7.17 -5.41 -6.94
CA HIS A 88 6.54 -4.20 -6.41
C HIS A 88 5.24 -4.53 -5.67
N PHE A 89 4.40 -5.37 -6.27
CA PHE A 89 3.12 -5.76 -5.68
C PHE A 89 3.29 -6.73 -4.52
N GLU A 90 4.25 -7.65 -4.60
CA GLU A 90 4.58 -8.57 -3.50
C GLU A 90 4.98 -7.78 -2.24
N ARG A 91 5.83 -6.75 -2.40
CA ARG A 91 6.22 -5.88 -1.28
C ARG A 91 5.07 -5.06 -0.71
N ILE A 92 4.18 -4.55 -1.56
CA ILE A 92 2.97 -3.86 -1.09
C ILE A 92 2.05 -4.82 -0.34
N GLN A 93 1.83 -6.03 -0.86
CA GLN A 93 1.02 -7.06 -0.20
C GLN A 93 1.58 -7.43 1.17
N ASP A 94 2.88 -7.70 1.25
CA ASP A 94 3.53 -7.99 2.53
C ASP A 94 3.46 -6.80 3.50
N GLY A 95 3.59 -5.58 2.99
CA GLY A 95 3.42 -4.37 3.79
C GLY A 95 2.00 -4.21 4.32
N LEU A 96 0.97 -4.53 3.53
CA LEU A 96 -0.43 -4.53 3.98
C LEU A 96 -0.70 -5.58 5.05
N ARG A 97 -0.12 -6.78 4.91
CA ARG A 97 -0.19 -7.83 5.93
C ARG A 97 0.45 -7.35 7.23
N MET A 98 1.67 -6.84 7.15
CA MET A 98 2.40 -6.29 8.31
C MET A 98 1.65 -5.10 8.95
N LEU A 99 1.00 -4.25 8.14
CA LEU A 99 0.21 -3.13 8.63
C LEU A 99 -1.01 -3.62 9.42
N ALA A 100 -1.70 -4.64 8.91
CA ALA A 100 -2.81 -5.26 9.62
C ALA A 100 -2.35 -5.90 10.95
N ASP A 101 -1.22 -6.60 10.94
CA ASP A 101 -0.64 -7.23 12.13
C ASP A 101 -0.22 -6.17 13.17
N ALA A 102 0.32 -5.03 12.71
CA ALA A 102 0.71 -3.91 13.56
C ALA A 102 -0.50 -3.23 14.22
N PHE A 103 -1.58 -2.98 13.46
CA PHE A 103 -2.83 -2.46 14.03
C PHE A 103 -3.50 -3.44 15.00
N GLU A 104 -3.46 -4.74 14.72
CA GLU A 104 -4.02 -5.77 15.60
C GLU A 104 -3.25 -5.86 16.92
N SER A 105 -1.92 -5.78 16.85
CA SER A 105 -1.02 -5.91 17.99
C SER A 105 -0.71 -4.60 18.71
N GLU A 106 -1.23 -3.47 18.20
CA GLU A 106 -0.96 -2.12 18.70
C GLU A 106 0.54 -1.78 18.75
N THR A 107 1.27 -2.23 17.73
CA THR A 107 2.70 -1.96 17.54
C THR A 107 2.93 -0.90 16.46
N SER A 108 4.16 -0.39 16.34
CA SER A 108 4.51 0.62 15.34
C SER A 108 4.15 0.20 13.92
N ILE A 109 3.53 1.13 13.18
CA ILE A 109 3.17 0.97 11.77
C ILE A 109 4.26 1.43 10.79
N LEU A 110 5.40 1.94 11.29
CA LEU A 110 6.39 2.59 10.42
C LEU A 110 7.02 1.62 9.42
N ALA A 111 7.52 0.47 9.88
CA ALA A 111 8.10 -0.54 8.99
C ALA A 111 7.14 -1.02 7.87
N PRO A 112 5.86 -1.37 8.14
CA PRO A 112 4.93 -1.70 7.06
C PRO A 112 4.71 -0.55 6.07
N LEU A 113 4.57 0.68 6.56
CA LEU A 113 4.36 1.85 5.70
C LEU A 113 5.59 2.18 4.84
N GLU A 114 6.79 2.10 5.41
CA GLU A 114 8.05 2.25 4.68
C GLU A 114 8.14 1.23 3.55
N GLN A 115 7.81 -0.04 3.82
CA GLN A 115 7.85 -1.07 2.79
C GLN A 115 6.88 -0.78 1.62
N ILE A 116 5.64 -0.38 1.91
CA ILE A 116 4.65 -0.01 0.89
C ILE A 116 5.15 1.19 0.08
N LEU A 117 5.63 2.22 0.79
CA LEU A 117 6.08 3.46 0.17
C LEU A 117 7.32 3.23 -0.71
N THR A 118 8.30 2.47 -0.24
CA THR A 118 9.51 2.12 -0.99
C THR A 118 9.18 1.30 -2.24
N ALA A 119 8.26 0.34 -2.13
CA ALA A 119 7.80 -0.45 -3.27
C ALA A 119 7.10 0.41 -4.33
N MET A 120 6.27 1.39 -3.94
CA MET A 120 5.73 2.37 -4.89
C MET A 120 6.82 3.28 -5.44
N TYR A 121 7.69 3.81 -4.59
CA TYR A 121 8.73 4.76 -4.99
C TYR A 121 9.67 4.16 -6.04
N ALA A 122 10.00 2.88 -5.92
CA ALA A 122 10.74 2.10 -6.90
C ALA A 122 10.13 2.13 -8.32
N THR A 123 8.82 2.37 -8.44
CA THR A 123 8.12 2.49 -9.73
C THR A 123 8.22 3.90 -10.33
N THR A 124 8.83 4.86 -9.64
CA THR A 124 9.08 6.21 -10.16
C THR A 124 10.41 6.26 -10.93
N GLY A 125 10.62 7.28 -11.76
CA GLY A 125 11.91 7.48 -12.43
C GLY A 125 13.10 7.53 -11.45
N PRO A 126 13.06 8.39 -10.41
CA PRO A 126 14.12 8.44 -9.39
C PRO A 126 14.29 7.14 -8.60
N GLY A 127 13.19 6.46 -8.24
CA GLY A 127 13.29 5.19 -7.50
C GLY A 127 13.85 4.06 -8.36
N ASN A 128 13.45 3.96 -9.62
CA ASN A 128 14.01 3.00 -10.57
C ASN A 128 15.50 3.26 -10.81
N TYR A 129 15.90 4.54 -10.94
CA TYR A 129 17.31 4.90 -11.04
C TYR A 129 18.12 4.45 -9.81
N LEU A 130 17.56 4.53 -8.60
CA LEU A 130 18.21 3.99 -7.40
C LEU A 130 18.26 2.46 -7.39
N ARG A 131 17.29 1.77 -8.00
CA ARG A 131 17.34 0.32 -8.22
C ARG A 131 18.46 -0.06 -9.18
N GLU A 132 18.58 0.63 -10.30
CA GLU A 132 19.66 0.42 -11.28
C GLU A 132 21.05 0.64 -10.66
N LYS A 133 21.15 1.58 -9.71
CA LYS A 133 22.38 1.83 -8.93
C LYS A 133 22.62 0.83 -7.78
N GLY A 134 21.68 -0.09 -7.51
CA GLY A 134 21.76 -1.02 -6.37
C GLY A 134 21.61 -0.37 -5.00
N GLN A 135 21.10 0.86 -4.92
CA GLN A 135 20.89 1.59 -3.66
C GLN A 135 19.48 1.38 -3.09
N LEU A 136 18.51 1.05 -3.94
CA LEU A 136 17.17 0.62 -3.56
C LEU A 136 17.01 -0.85 -3.90
N ASN A 137 16.71 -1.68 -2.91
CA ASN A 137 16.44 -3.10 -3.09
C ASN A 137 15.00 -3.41 -2.66
N LEU A 138 14.35 -4.23 -3.48
CA LEU A 138 13.06 -4.85 -3.20
C LEU A 138 13.23 -6.35 -3.01
#